data_AF-A0A1F7PAJ1-F1
#
_entry.id   AF-A0A1F7PAJ1-F1
#
_cell.length_a   1.000
_cell.length_b   1.000
_cell.length_c   1.000
_cell.angle_alpha   90.00
_cell.angle_beta   90.00
_cell.angle_gamma   90.00
#
_symmetry.space_group_name_H-M   'P 1'
#
loop_
_entity.id
_entity.type
_entity.pdbx_description
1 polymer ?
#
loop_
_entity_poly.entity_id
_entity_poly.type
_entity_poly.pdbx_seq_one_letter_code
_entity_poly.pdbx_strand_id
1 'polypeptide(L)' 'MKIRPLHDRILVERLEEKEVKKGGIIIPDTAKEKPQEAKVIAVGNGKVTDEGKKIPLDVKAG' A
#
# COMPACT_ATOMS: atom_id res chain seq x y z
N MET A 1 -1.64 3.69 18.08
CA MET A 1 -1.72 2.20 18.05
C MET A 1 -0.63 1.69 17.13
N LYS A 2 0.19 0.70 17.53
CA LYS A 2 1.21 0.10 16.66
C LYS A 2 0.66 -1.20 16.07
N ILE A 3 0.16 -1.14 14.84
CA ILE A 3 -0.31 -2.32 14.10
C ILE A 3 0.92 -2.98 13.47
N ARG A 4 1.17 -4.25 13.82
CA ARG A 4 2.25 -5.04 13.23
C ARG A 4 1.64 -6.08 12.27
N PRO A 5 1.95 -6.01 10.97
CA PRO A 5 1.56 -7.05 10.02
C PRO A 5 2.27 -8.37 10.34
N LEU A 6 1.55 -9.49 10.19
CA LEU A 6 2.11 -10.83 10.34
C LEU A 6 2.39 -11.44 8.97
N HIS A 7 3.39 -12.32 8.90
CA HIS A 7 3.78 -13.06 7.70
C HIS A 7 4.04 -12.13 6.49
N ASP A 8 3.38 -12.40 5.37
CA ASP A 8 3.49 -11.71 4.08
C ASP A 8 2.55 -10.50 3.95
N ARG A 9 1.88 -10.10 5.03
CA ARG A 9 0.96 -8.96 5.01
C ARG A 9 1.72 -7.63 5.07
N ILE A 10 1.15 -6.63 4.41
CA ILE A 10 1.66 -5.26 4.39
C ILE A 10 0.53 -4.33 4.80
N LEU A 11 0.84 -3.35 5.65
CA LEU A 11 -0.07 -2.27 6.01
C LEU A 11 0.22 -1.07 5.11
N VAL A 12 -0.77 -0.67 4.33
CA VAL A 12 -0.68 0.46 3.42
C VAL A 12 -1.74 1.52 3.76
N GLU A 13 -1.35 2.77 3.63
CA GLU A 13 -2.25 3.92 3.66
C GLU A 13 -2.53 4.35 2.23
N ARG A 14 -3.80 4.41 1.84
CA ARG A 14 -4.15 4.91 0.50
C ARG A 14 -3.72 6.37 0.41
N LEU A 15 -3.02 6.71 -0.67
CA LEU A 15 -2.75 8.11 -0.95
C LEU A 15 -4.04 8.75 -1.45
N GLU A 16 -4.33 9.96 -0.97
CA GLU A 16 -5.39 10.75 -1.55
C GLU A 16 -5.02 11.07 -3.00
N GLU A 17 -5.93 10.74 -3.91
CA GLU A 17 -5.76 11.00 -5.32
C GLU A 17 -5.69 12.53 -5.50
N LYS A 18 -4.53 13.04 -5.92
CA LYS A 18 -4.37 14.47 -6.23
C LYS A 18 -5.42 14.83 -7.27
N GLU A 19 -6.14 15.94 -7.08
CA GLU A 19 -7.01 16.49 -8.12
C GLU A 19 -6.16 16.78 -9.36
N VAL A 20 -6.16 15.84 -10.31
CA VAL A 20 -5.38 15.96 -11.53
C VAL A 20 -6.09 16.98 -12.41
N LYS A 21 -5.73 18.26 -12.26
CA LYS A 21 -6.05 19.30 -13.25
C LYS A 21 -5.21 19.07 -14.52
N LYS A 22 -5.58 18.08 -15.34
CA LYS A 22 -5.07 18.00 -16.72
C LYS A 22 -5.90 18.95 -17.58
N GLY A 23 -5.29 20.06 -18.01
CA GLY A 23 -5.90 20.99 -18.97
C GLY A 23 -7.09 21.83 -18.46
N GLY A 24 -7.24 22.01 -17.15
CA GLY A 24 -8.29 22.87 -16.57
C GLY A 24 -9.65 22.20 -16.34
N ILE A 25 -9.78 20.89 -16.63
CA ILE A 25 -11.00 20.12 -16.37
C ILE A 25 -10.93 19.57 -14.94
N ILE A 26 -11.94 19.87 -14.13
CA ILE A 26 -12.10 19.30 -12.78
C ILE A 26 -12.83 17.97 -12.94
N ILE A 27 -12.18 16.88 -12.55
CA ILE A 27 -12.82 15.55 -12.49
C ILE A 27 -13.65 15.51 -11.20
N PRO A 28 -14.99 15.39 -11.29
CA PRO A 28 -15.85 15.34 -10.12
C PRO A 28 -15.59 14.09 -9.27
N ASP A 29 -15.79 14.22 -7.96
CA ASP A 29 -15.52 13.16 -6.96
C ASP A 29 -16.19 11.81 -7.26
N THR A 30 -17.31 11.82 -8.00
CA THR A 30 -18.07 10.61 -8.37
C THR A 30 -17.41 9.78 -9.47
N ALA A 31 -16.46 10.34 -10.22
CA ALA A 31 -15.69 9.65 -11.26
C ALA A 31 -14.25 9.31 -10.81
N LYS A 32 -13.92 9.58 -9.54
CA LYS A 32 -12.62 9.23 -8.96
C LYS A 32 -12.54 7.71 -8.80
N GLU A 33 -11.60 7.08 -9.50
CA GLU A 33 -11.33 5.66 -9.34
C GLU A 33 -10.66 5.41 -7.99
N LYS A 34 -10.70 4.17 -7.50
CA LYS A 34 -9.98 3.85 -6.27
C LYS A 34 -8.47 4.02 -6.52
N PRO A 35 -7.77 4.88 -5.78
CA PRO A 35 -6.34 5.07 -5.97
C PRO A 35 -5.62 3.73 -5.79
N GLN A 36 -4.88 3.33 -6.81
CA GLN A 36 -4.05 2.12 -6.79
C GLN A 36 -2.71 2.38 -6.08
N GLU A 37 -2.38 3.66 -5.87
CA GLU A 37 -1.18 4.09 -5.16
C GLU A 37 -1.45 4.18 -3.65
N ALA A 38 -0.52 3.62 -2.87
CA ALA A 38 -0.59 3.63 -1.42
C ALA A 38 0.82 3.69 -0.83
N LYS A 39 0.95 4.34 0.32
CA LYS A 39 2.19 4.43 1.07
C LYS A 39 2.30 3.25 2.03
N VAL A 40 3.47 2.62 2.08
CA VAL A 40 3.71 1.47 2.96
C VAL A 40 4.05 1.95 4.37
N ILE A 41 3.16 1.72 5.34
CA ILE A 41 3.38 2.08 6.75
C ILE A 41 4.18 1.00 7.47
N ALA A 42 3.87 -0.28 7.22
CA ALA A 42 4.52 -1.39 7.89
C ALA A 42 4.55 -2.64 7.01
N VAL A 43 5.61 -3.42 7.13
CA VAL A 43 5.80 -4.69 6.43
C VAL A 43 5.91 -5.84 7.42
N GLY A 44 5.34 -6.99 7.05
CA GLY A 44 5.47 -8.22 7.82
C GLY A 44 6.85 -8.85 7.67
N ASN A 45 7.08 -9.93 8.41
CA ASN A 45 8.37 -10.63 8.41
C ASN A 45 8.62 -11.49 7.16
N GLY A 46 7.66 -11.54 6.23
CA GLY A 46 7.75 -12.31 5.00
C GLY A 46 7.05 -13.67 5.06
N LYS A 47 6.99 -14.34 3.90
CA LYS A 47 6.36 -15.66 3.77
C LYS A 47 7.26 -16.72 4.39
N VAL A 48 6.67 -17.61 5.17
CA VAL A 48 7.37 -18.80 5.68
C VAL A 48 7.08 -19.92 4.69
N THR A 49 8.11 -20.52 4.11
CA THR A 49 7.96 -21.73 3.29
C THR A 49 7.75 -22.95 4.18
N ASP A 50 7.25 -24.04 3.60
CA ASP A 50 6.99 -25.30 4.33
C ASP A 50 8.28 -25.91 4.91
N GLU A 51 9.45 -25.51 4.40
CA GLU A 51 10.79 -25.85 4.92
C GLU A 51 11.23 -24.98 6.11
N GLY A 52 10.39 -24.05 6.59
CA GLY A 52 10.71 -23.13 7.68
C GLY A 52 11.60 -21.94 7.30
N LYS A 53 11.95 -21.78 6.01
CA LYS A 53 12.72 -20.62 5.53
C LYS A 53 11.81 -19.40 5.42
N LYS A 54 12.31 -18.24 5.86
CA LYS A 54 11.61 -16.96 5.72
C LYS A 54 12.08 -16.27 4.44
N ILE A 55 11.15 -16.03 3.53
CA ILE A 55 11.38 -15.21 2.34
C ILE A 55 11.01 -13.77 2.71
N PRO A 56 11.99 -12.84 2.82
CA PRO A 56 11.71 -11.45 3.14
C PRO A 56 10.89 -10.80 2.02
N LEU A 57 10.11 -9.78 2.39
CA LEU A 57 9.40 -8.94 1.41
C LEU A 57 10.41 -7.98 0.76
N ASP A 58 10.30 -7.79 -0.56
CA ASP A 58 11.12 -6.81 -1.30
C ASP A 58 10.71 -5.36 -1.01
N VAL A 59 9.48 -5.16 -0.52
CA VAL A 59 8.97 -3.85 -0.12
C VAL A 59 9.43 -3.50 1.29
N LYS A 60 9.81 -2.24 1.48
CA LYS A 60 10.19 -1.66 2.77
C LYS A 60 9.10 -0.70 3.26
N ALA A 61 9.04 -0.47 4.56
CA ALA A 61 8.23 0.63 5.10
C ALA A 61 8.87 1.97 4.72
N GLY A 62 8.07 2.92 4.24
CA GLY A 62 8.54 4.21 3.73
C GLY A 62 7.84 4.64 2.45
#